data_AF-A0A1Y1XCP3-F1
#
_entry.id   AF-A0A1Y1XCP3-F1
#
_cell.length_a   1.000
_cell.length_b   1.000
_cell.length_c   1.000
_cell.angle_alpha   90.00
_cell.angle_beta   90.00
_cell.angle_gamma   90.00
#
_symmetry.space_group_name_H-M   'P 1'
#
loop_
_entity.id
_entity.type
_entity.pdbx_description
1 polymer ?
#
loop_
_entity_poly.entity_id
_entity_poly.type
_entity_poly.pdbx_seq_one_letter_code
_entity_poly.pdbx_strand_id
1 'polypeptide(L)'
;LDLKSRIDKGFFSADGVWICYRRNYFQIKILFNLIEDGKDLSESINFPNSLDDIYVKLPDKGMCKILNFYVGIDSIITGSKDKVEIVQHTAKREKGEQKKPGIKLIFPGGDLSSYNYSLEQNTIVLYERLQFRKATCNNGKRTTFQQYYSIIINLYGMLVDGKKVRIGYIESSPLVVRGRSPGHY
;
A
#
# COMPACT_ATOMS: atom_id res chain seq x y z
N LEU A 1 -1.14 -15.57 5.86
CA LEU A 1 -1.49 -14.17 5.51
C LEU A 1 -1.27 -14.00 4.02
N ASP A 2 -2.28 -13.55 3.29
CA ASP A 2 -2.20 -13.27 1.86
C ASP A 2 -2.54 -11.80 1.62
N LEU A 3 -1.52 -10.93 1.52
CA LEU A 3 -1.69 -9.49 1.31
C LEU A 3 -1.68 -9.17 -0.19
N LYS A 4 -2.75 -8.52 -0.66
CA LYS A 4 -2.91 -8.15 -2.06
C LYS A 4 -3.07 -6.64 -2.20
N SER A 5 -2.56 -6.11 -3.30
CA SER A 5 -2.85 -4.73 -3.70
C SER A 5 -3.03 -4.61 -5.20
N ARG A 6 -3.78 -3.59 -5.60
CA ARG A 6 -4.03 -3.25 -6.99
C ARG A 6 -3.92 -1.76 -7.21
N ILE A 7 -3.19 -1.37 -8.24
CA ILE A 7 -3.08 0.00 -8.71
C ILE A 7 -3.94 0.15 -9.95
N ASP A 8 -5.02 0.92 -9.86
CA ASP A 8 -6.01 1.04 -10.95
C ASP A 8 -5.76 2.23 -11.87
N LYS A 9 -5.02 3.24 -11.40
CA LYS A 9 -4.84 4.52 -12.11
C LYS A 9 -3.45 5.09 -11.86
N GLY A 10 -2.93 5.82 -12.85
CA GLY A 10 -1.73 6.65 -12.72
C GLY A 10 -0.42 6.02 -13.20
N PHE A 11 -0.45 4.75 -13.60
CA PHE A 11 0.71 4.01 -14.11
C PHE A 11 0.43 3.43 -15.50
N PHE A 12 1.49 3.30 -16.29
CA PHE A 12 1.48 2.59 -17.56
C PHE A 12 2.82 1.88 -17.73
N SER A 13 2.87 0.83 -18.55
CA SER A 13 4.11 0.15 -18.90
C SER A 13 4.59 0.61 -20.27
N ALA A 14 5.87 0.88 -20.42
CA ALA A 14 6.54 1.08 -21.70
C ALA A 14 7.92 0.42 -21.66
N ASP A 15 8.25 -0.33 -22.71
CA ASP A 15 9.53 -1.06 -22.84
C ASP A 15 9.85 -1.95 -21.62
N GLY A 16 8.83 -2.61 -21.05
CA GLY A 16 8.96 -3.48 -19.88
C GLY A 16 9.15 -2.74 -18.54
N VAL A 17 9.03 -1.41 -18.53
CA VAL A 17 9.20 -0.59 -17.32
C VAL A 17 7.89 0.07 -16.93
N TRP A 18 7.52 -0.04 -15.66
CA TRP A 18 6.39 0.70 -15.09
C TRP A 18 6.74 2.18 -14.92
N ILE A 19 5.87 3.05 -15.40
CA ILE A 19 6.07 4.50 -15.42
C ILE A 19 4.85 5.19 -14.83
N CYS A 20 5.09 6.21 -14.01
CA CYS A 20 4.08 7.19 -13.64
C CYS A 20 4.62 8.61 -13.79
N TYR A 21 3.70 9.59 -13.81
CA TYR A 21 4.06 11.00 -13.82
C TYR A 21 3.92 11.57 -12.42
N ARG A 22 4.94 12.32 -11.97
CA ARG A 22 4.99 12.93 -10.63
C ARG A 22 3.78 13.81 -10.30
N ARG A 23 3.21 14.48 -11.31
CA ARG A 23 2.08 15.41 -11.16
C ARG A 23 0.71 14.73 -11.33
N ASN A 24 0.68 13.43 -11.60
CA ASN A 24 -0.56 12.69 -11.76
C ASN A 24 -0.90 11.98 -10.45
N TYR A 25 -2.19 11.96 -10.14
CA TYR A 25 -2.68 11.15 -9.04
C TYR A 25 -2.71 9.68 -9.42
N PHE A 26 -2.30 8.83 -8.48
CA PHE A 26 -2.56 7.40 -8.53
C PHE A 26 -3.40 6.96 -7.33
N GLN A 27 -3.93 5.74 -7.40
CA GLN A 27 -4.72 5.14 -6.34
C GLN A 27 -4.34 3.68 -6.14
N ILE A 28 -4.38 3.22 -4.90
CA ILE A 28 -4.00 1.87 -4.49
C ILE A 28 -5.13 1.29 -3.65
N LYS A 29 -5.65 0.13 -4.07
CA LYS A 29 -6.56 -0.70 -3.28
C LYS A 29 -5.75 -1.79 -2.61
N ILE A 30 -6.05 -2.08 -1.35
CA ILE A 30 -5.38 -3.08 -0.54
C ILE A 30 -6.44 -3.95 0.12
N LEU A 31 -6.22 -5.26 0.11
CA LEU A 31 -7.00 -6.25 0.85
C LEU A 31 -6.06 -7.35 1.33
N PHE A 32 -6.48 -8.12 2.31
CA PHE A 32 -5.69 -9.26 2.74
C PHE A 32 -6.58 -10.37 3.30
N ASN A 33 -6.13 -11.60 3.18
CA ASN A 33 -6.87 -12.77 3.62
C ASN A 33 -6.07 -13.57 4.66
N LEU A 34 -6.79 -14.23 5.56
CA LEU A 34 -6.23 -15.23 6.46
C LEU A 34 -6.30 -16.59 5.79
N ILE A 35 -5.14 -17.23 5.63
CA ILE A 35 -5.05 -18.55 4.99
C ILE A 35 -4.58 -19.55 6.04
N GLU A 36 -5.33 -20.64 6.22
CA GLU A 36 -5.00 -21.79 7.06
C GLU A 36 -5.20 -23.07 6.25
N ASP A 37 -4.21 -23.95 6.24
CA ASP A 37 -4.22 -25.20 5.45
C ASP A 37 -4.63 -25.01 3.98
N GLY A 38 -4.21 -23.89 3.39
CA GLY A 38 -4.51 -23.53 2.00
C GLY A 38 -5.93 -23.02 1.75
N LYS A 39 -6.76 -22.86 2.79
CA LYS A 39 -8.12 -22.33 2.70
C LYS A 39 -8.19 -20.90 3.20
N ASP A 40 -9.00 -20.09 2.53
CA ASP A 40 -9.30 -18.74 2.98
C ASP A 40 -10.33 -18.78 4.12
N LEU A 41 -9.87 -18.43 5.32
CA LEU A 41 -10.74 -18.36 6.50
C LEU A 41 -11.60 -17.10 6.51
N SER A 42 -11.28 -16.11 5.68
CA SER A 42 -11.98 -14.83 5.67
C SER A 42 -13.41 -14.96 5.13
N GLU A 43 -13.72 -16.06 4.44
CA GLU A 43 -15.08 -16.39 3.96
C GLU A 43 -15.95 -17.05 5.04
N SER A 44 -15.34 -17.70 6.04
CA SER A 44 -16.03 -18.45 7.09
C SER A 44 -16.09 -17.70 8.43
N ILE A 45 -15.37 -16.59 8.56
CA ILE A 45 -15.24 -15.82 9.80
C ILE A 45 -15.91 -14.45 9.64
N ASN A 46 -16.82 -14.12 10.56
CA ASN A 46 -17.48 -12.81 10.60
C ASN A 46 -16.59 -11.79 11.31
N PHE A 47 -15.83 -11.01 10.53
CA PHE A 47 -15.09 -9.86 11.04
C PHE A 47 -15.99 -8.61 11.14
N PRO A 48 -15.84 -7.77 12.18
CA PRO A 48 -14.80 -7.79 13.22
C PRO A 48 -15.08 -8.68 14.43
N ASN A 49 -16.27 -9.28 14.53
CA ASN A 49 -16.75 -9.97 15.74
C ASN A 49 -16.00 -11.25 16.11
N SER A 50 -15.02 -11.68 15.30
CA SER A 50 -14.32 -12.96 15.45
C SER A 50 -12.79 -12.80 15.47
N LEU A 51 -12.28 -11.64 15.90
CA LEU A 51 -10.83 -11.39 16.07
C LEU A 51 -10.24 -12.06 17.33
N ASP A 52 -11.04 -12.79 18.11
CA ASP A 52 -10.71 -13.11 19.50
C ASP A 52 -9.50 -14.05 19.68
N ASP A 53 -9.10 -14.80 18.65
CA ASP A 53 -8.02 -15.78 18.76
C ASP A 53 -6.93 -15.68 17.69
N ILE A 54 -6.62 -14.46 17.22
CA ILE A 54 -5.51 -14.27 16.29
C ILE A 54 -4.23 -13.83 17.01
N TYR A 55 -3.16 -14.61 16.81
CA TYR A 55 -1.85 -14.39 17.42
C TYR A 55 -0.75 -14.25 16.37
N VAL A 56 0.30 -13.50 16.72
CA VAL A 56 1.55 -13.42 15.96
C VAL A 56 2.72 -13.80 16.85
N LYS A 57 3.62 -14.65 16.34
CA LYS A 57 4.89 -14.95 17.00
C LYS A 57 5.90 -13.87 16.63
N LEU A 58 6.33 -13.08 17.61
CA LEU A 58 7.38 -12.09 17.46
C LEU A 58 8.71 -12.62 18.04
N PRO A 59 9.87 -12.35 17.42
CA PRO A 59 11.16 -12.84 17.89
C PRO A 59 11.44 -12.50 19.36
N ASP A 60 11.15 -11.27 19.78
CA ASP A 60 11.54 -10.76 21.10
C ASP A 60 10.44 -10.88 22.16
N LYS A 61 9.21 -11.21 21.76
CA LYS A 61 8.02 -11.21 22.65
C LYS A 61 7.26 -12.53 22.68
N GLY A 62 7.64 -13.53 21.87
CA GLY A 62 6.90 -14.77 21.74
C GLY A 62 5.53 -14.56 21.09
N MET A 63 4.53 -15.35 21.51
CA MET A 63 3.16 -15.23 21.00
C MET A 63 2.46 -14.00 21.57
N CYS A 64 1.99 -13.12 20.69
CA CYS A 64 1.27 -11.91 21.05
C CYS A 64 -0.09 -11.90 20.36
N LYS A 65 -1.16 -11.59 21.11
CA LYS A 65 -2.51 -11.43 20.55
C LYS A 65 -2.59 -10.17 19.68
N ILE A 66 -3.23 -10.30 18.53
CA ILE A 66 -3.57 -9.18 17.64
C ILE A 66 -5.01 -8.76 17.91
N LEU A 67 -5.20 -7.48 18.22
CA LEU A 67 -6.52 -6.88 18.46
C LEU A 67 -7.17 -6.38 17.16
N ASN A 68 -6.36 -5.84 16.24
CA ASN A 68 -6.83 -5.28 14.96
C ASN A 68 -5.71 -5.31 13.93
N PHE A 69 -6.08 -5.25 12.65
CA PHE A 69 -5.14 -5.12 11.54
C PHE A 69 -5.17 -3.73 10.93
N TYR A 70 -4.02 -3.30 10.42
CA TYR A 70 -3.89 -2.02 9.76
C TYR A 70 -2.99 -2.12 8.54
N VAL A 71 -3.22 -1.29 7.53
CA VAL A 71 -2.36 -1.20 6.34
C VAL A 71 -1.78 0.18 6.18
N GLY A 72 -0.55 0.27 5.69
CA GLY A 72 0.14 1.52 5.39
C GLY A 72 0.93 1.43 4.10
N ILE A 73 1.16 2.58 3.48
CA ILE A 73 1.94 2.71 2.24
C ILE A 73 3.22 3.46 2.54
N ASP A 74 4.34 2.90 2.09
CA ASP A 74 5.63 3.56 2.00
C ASP A 74 6.19 3.42 0.58
N SER A 75 7.31 4.09 0.31
CA SER A 75 8.09 3.85 -0.90
C SER A 75 9.57 4.00 -0.63
N ILE A 76 10.37 3.35 -1.46
CA ILE A 76 11.82 3.30 -1.36
C ILE A 76 12.47 3.50 -2.73
N ILE A 77 13.77 3.79 -2.73
CA ILE A 77 14.62 3.57 -3.89
C ILE A 77 14.81 2.05 -4.04
N THR A 78 14.49 1.50 -5.20
CA THR A 78 14.61 0.06 -5.49
C THR A 78 16.05 -0.41 -5.24
N GLY A 79 16.21 -1.52 -4.51
CA GLY A 79 17.53 -2.06 -4.14
C GLY A 79 18.24 -1.30 -3.01
N SER A 80 17.63 -0.24 -2.46
CA SER A 80 18.10 0.51 -1.30
C SER A 80 17.04 0.49 -0.18
N LYS A 81 17.41 0.93 1.02
CA LYS A 81 16.49 1.19 2.14
C LYS A 81 16.08 2.66 2.22
N ASP A 82 16.59 3.50 1.33
CA ASP A 82 16.31 4.93 1.31
C ASP A 82 14.85 5.20 0.97
N LYS A 83 14.18 5.96 1.84
CA LYS A 83 12.75 6.26 1.70
C LYS A 83 12.51 7.32 0.64
N VAL A 84 11.43 7.13 -0.09
CA VAL A 84 10.86 8.10 -1.01
C VAL A 84 9.51 8.54 -0.45
N GLU A 85 9.22 9.82 -0.56
CA GLU A 85 7.99 10.40 -0.04
C GLU A 85 6.85 10.26 -1.05
N ILE A 86 5.76 9.63 -0.60
CA ILE A 86 4.44 9.70 -1.22
C ILE A 86 3.58 10.64 -0.38
N VAL A 87 2.86 11.53 -1.04
CA VAL A 87 1.91 12.46 -0.42
C VAL A 87 0.50 12.14 -0.88
N GLN A 88 -0.47 12.38 -0.01
CA GLN A 88 -1.89 12.25 -0.29
C GLN A 88 -2.56 13.63 -0.26
N HIS A 89 -3.41 13.88 -1.25
CA HIS A 89 -4.15 15.13 -1.39
C HIS A 89 -5.64 14.94 -1.07
N THR A 90 -6.28 15.99 -0.57
CA THR A 90 -7.74 16.05 -0.38
C THR A 90 -8.47 16.34 -1.69
N ALA A 91 -9.77 16.02 -1.75
CA ALA A 91 -10.61 16.33 -2.92
C ALA A 91 -10.77 17.84 -3.16
N LYS A 92 -10.78 18.64 -2.09
CA LYS A 92 -10.83 20.09 -2.19
C LYS A 92 -9.45 20.63 -2.57
N ARG A 93 -9.43 21.49 -3.60
CA ARG A 93 -8.31 22.35 -4.00
C ARG A 93 -8.02 23.48 -3.00
N GLU A 94 -8.67 23.48 -1.84
CA GLU A 94 -8.19 24.27 -0.71
C GLU A 94 -6.71 23.93 -0.50
N LYS A 95 -5.91 24.86 0.01
CA LYS A 95 -4.48 24.69 0.33
C LYS A 95 -4.28 23.65 1.46
N GLY A 96 -4.95 22.51 1.37
CA GLY A 96 -4.85 21.38 2.26
C GLY A 96 -3.44 20.86 2.18
N GLU A 97 -2.82 20.81 3.35
CA GLU A 97 -1.48 20.30 3.55
C GLU A 97 -1.33 18.96 2.85
N GLN A 98 -0.28 18.83 2.04
CA GLN A 98 0.15 17.53 1.54
C GLN A 98 0.55 16.69 2.75
N LYS A 99 -0.18 15.60 3.00
CA LYS A 99 0.08 14.73 4.16
C LYS A 99 0.64 13.41 3.69
N LYS A 100 1.53 12.83 4.50
CA LYS A 100 1.90 11.42 4.33
C LYS A 100 0.63 10.57 4.44
N PRO A 101 0.41 9.56 3.58
CA PRO A 101 -0.68 8.61 3.74
C PRO A 101 -0.67 8.01 5.15
N GLY A 102 -1.76 8.16 5.88
CA GLY A 102 -1.92 7.61 7.23
C GLY A 102 -2.18 6.11 7.19
N ILE A 103 -1.80 5.38 8.23
CA ILE A 103 -2.14 3.96 8.39
C ILE A 103 -3.66 3.83 8.62
N LYS A 104 -4.30 2.87 7.97
CA LYS A 104 -5.76 2.66 8.02
C LYS A 104 -6.12 1.28 8.57
N LEU A 105 -7.21 1.21 9.33
CA LEU A 105 -7.81 -0.05 9.80
C LEU A 105 -8.19 -0.90 8.59
N ILE A 106 -8.01 -2.21 8.69
CA ILE A 106 -8.49 -3.17 7.69
C ILE A 106 -8.92 -4.47 8.39
N PHE A 107 -9.94 -5.13 7.87
CA PHE A 107 -10.32 -6.47 8.28
C PHE A 107 -10.00 -7.49 7.19
N PRO A 108 -9.71 -8.75 7.54
CA PRO A 108 -9.46 -9.78 6.55
C PRO A 108 -10.66 -10.02 5.64
N GLY A 109 -10.38 -10.42 4.41
CA GLY A 109 -11.37 -10.74 3.38
C GLY A 109 -11.63 -9.58 2.43
N GLY A 110 -12.82 -9.62 1.82
CA GLY A 110 -13.26 -8.65 0.82
C GLY A 110 -13.08 -9.14 -0.61
N ASP A 111 -13.89 -8.58 -1.50
CA ASP A 111 -13.90 -8.94 -2.90
C ASP A 111 -13.87 -7.67 -3.76
N LEU A 112 -12.95 -7.63 -4.71
CA LEU A 112 -12.83 -6.53 -5.67
C LEU A 112 -14.07 -6.41 -6.56
N SER A 113 -14.83 -7.50 -6.77
CA SER A 113 -16.09 -7.46 -7.52
C SER A 113 -17.19 -6.73 -6.75
N SER A 114 -17.21 -6.86 -5.42
CA SER A 114 -18.16 -6.24 -4.49
C SER A 114 -17.52 -5.07 -3.73
N TYR A 115 -16.90 -4.16 -4.48
CA TYR A 115 -16.02 -3.12 -3.94
C TYR A 115 -16.67 -2.19 -2.91
N ASN A 116 -17.88 -1.69 -3.17
CA ASN A 116 -18.55 -0.75 -2.27
C ASN A 116 -18.89 -1.39 -0.92
N TYR A 117 -19.42 -2.60 -0.95
CA TYR A 117 -19.69 -3.37 0.27
C TYR A 117 -18.41 -3.64 1.06
N SER A 118 -17.33 -4.03 0.36
CA SER A 118 -16.03 -4.29 0.99
C SER A 118 -15.39 -3.04 1.60
N LEU A 119 -15.63 -1.85 1.04
CA LEU A 119 -15.20 -0.59 1.64
C LEU A 119 -15.96 -0.28 2.94
N GLU A 120 -17.28 -0.46 2.94
CA GLU A 120 -18.12 -0.22 4.12
C GLU A 120 -17.75 -1.14 5.28
N GLN A 121 -17.39 -2.39 4.97
CA GLN A 121 -16.91 -3.37 5.95
C GLN A 121 -15.42 -3.22 6.29
N ASN A 122 -14.71 -2.23 5.76
CA ASN A 122 -13.24 -2.08 5.92
C ASN A 122 -12.43 -3.33 5.53
N THR A 123 -12.94 -4.20 4.66
CA THR A 123 -12.17 -5.35 4.13
C THR A 123 -11.32 -4.96 2.93
N ILE A 124 -11.65 -3.83 2.28
CA ILE A 124 -10.78 -3.16 1.31
C ILE A 124 -10.43 -1.77 1.82
N VAL A 125 -9.16 -1.40 1.69
CA VAL A 125 -8.67 -0.04 1.92
C VAL A 125 -8.29 0.62 0.60
N LEU A 126 -8.86 1.80 0.35
CA LEU A 126 -8.47 2.67 -0.76
C LEU A 126 -7.58 3.82 -0.27
N TYR A 127 -6.43 3.99 -0.91
CA TYR A 127 -5.66 5.22 -0.91
C TYR A 127 -5.80 5.88 -2.27
N GLU A 128 -6.28 7.11 -2.27
CA GLU A 128 -6.59 7.88 -3.48
C GLU A 128 -5.89 9.24 -3.45
N ARG A 129 -5.68 9.81 -4.63
CA ARG A 129 -4.96 11.09 -4.81
C ARG A 129 -3.54 11.06 -4.26
N LEU A 130 -2.85 9.94 -4.48
CA LEU A 130 -1.44 9.78 -4.13
C LEU A 130 -0.54 10.38 -5.21
N GLN A 131 0.58 10.97 -4.79
CA GLN A 131 1.65 11.45 -5.66
C GLN A 131 3.01 11.15 -5.05
N PHE A 132 4.00 10.86 -5.90
CA PHE A 132 5.39 10.92 -5.48
C PHE A 132 5.82 12.38 -5.34
N ARG A 133 6.48 12.72 -4.24
CA ARG A 133 6.99 14.08 -4.02
C ARG A 133 8.06 14.46 -5.05
N LYS A 134 8.95 13.52 -5.38
CA LYS A 134 10.09 13.70 -6.29
C LYS A 134 10.05 12.71 -7.45
N ALA A 135 10.63 13.13 -8.58
CA ALA A 135 10.85 12.24 -9.72
C ALA A 135 12.07 11.34 -9.41
N THR A 136 12.15 10.20 -10.09
CA THR A 136 13.36 9.36 -10.03
C THR A 136 14.54 10.10 -10.65
N CYS A 137 15.74 9.94 -10.11
CA CYS A 137 16.95 10.46 -10.74
C CYS A 137 17.13 9.83 -12.14
N ASN A 138 17.70 10.61 -13.06
CA ASN A 138 18.02 10.17 -14.43
C ASN A 138 16.82 9.71 -15.28
N ASN A 139 15.58 10.02 -14.86
CA ASN A 139 14.36 9.71 -15.62
C ASN A 139 14.41 10.26 -17.06
N GLY A 140 14.65 9.39 -18.04
CA GLY A 140 14.72 9.74 -19.47
C GLY A 140 16.11 10.15 -19.98
N LYS A 141 17.17 9.99 -19.18
CA LYS A 141 18.55 10.20 -19.62
C LYS A 141 19.14 8.90 -20.16
N ARG A 142 19.58 8.90 -21.42
CA ARG A 142 20.14 7.70 -22.10
C ARG A 142 21.52 7.28 -21.59
N THR A 143 22.29 8.20 -21.02
CA THR A 143 23.73 8.00 -20.75
C THR A 143 24.05 7.71 -19.27
N THR A 144 23.05 7.70 -18.40
CA THR A 144 23.24 7.56 -16.95
C THR A 144 22.32 6.48 -16.41
N PHE A 145 22.77 5.74 -15.39
CA PHE A 145 21.96 4.70 -14.75
C PHE A 145 20.65 5.26 -14.21
N GLN A 146 19.54 4.67 -14.66
CA GLN A 146 18.19 5.03 -14.25
C GLN A 146 17.97 4.62 -12.79
N GLN A 147 17.45 5.54 -11.97
CA GLN A 147 16.97 5.19 -10.64
C GLN A 147 15.54 4.68 -10.73
N TYR A 148 15.22 3.66 -9.93
CA TYR A 148 13.88 3.10 -9.81
C TYR A 148 13.38 3.26 -8.38
N TYR A 149 12.08 3.41 -8.23
CA TYR A 149 11.39 3.35 -6.95
C TYR A 149 10.59 2.04 -6.83
N SER A 150 10.31 1.65 -5.59
CA SER A 150 9.33 0.60 -5.29
C SER A 150 8.30 1.13 -4.29
N ILE A 151 7.05 0.73 -4.46
CA ILE A 151 5.98 0.98 -3.48
C ILE A 151 5.90 -0.22 -2.55
N ILE A 152 5.86 0.05 -1.24
CA ILE A 152 5.74 -0.97 -0.20
C ILE A 152 4.38 -0.85 0.45
N ILE A 153 3.62 -1.93 0.45
CA ILE A 153 2.39 -2.05 1.22
C ILE A 153 2.71 -2.88 2.45
N ASN A 154 2.52 -2.30 3.62
CA ASN A 154 2.78 -2.95 4.90
C ASN A 154 1.46 -3.34 5.56
N LEU A 155 1.40 -4.55 6.09
CA LEU A 155 0.34 -5.03 6.99
C LEU A 155 0.87 -5.01 8.42
N TYR A 156 0.09 -4.46 9.33
CA TYR A 156 0.38 -4.32 10.74
C TYR A 156 -0.67 -5.04 11.58
N GLY A 157 -0.23 -5.67 12.67
CA GLY A 157 -1.10 -6.13 13.75
C GLY A 157 -0.95 -5.20 14.96
N MET A 158 -2.06 -4.77 15.55
CA MET A 158 -2.06 -4.03 16.82
C MET A 158 -2.07 -5.01 17.97
N LEU A 159 -1.07 -4.92 18.84
CA LEU A 159 -0.96 -5.77 20.03
C LEU A 159 -1.84 -5.23 21.17
N VAL A 160 -1.95 -6.00 22.25
CA VAL A 160 -2.66 -5.61 23.48
C VAL A 160 -2.10 -4.34 24.11
N ASP A 161 -0.80 -4.07 23.96
CA ASP A 161 -0.14 -2.83 24.42
C ASP A 161 -0.42 -1.61 23.51
N GLY A 162 -1.28 -1.75 22.49
CA GLY A 162 -1.64 -0.72 21.53
C GLY A 162 -0.58 -0.47 20.43
N LYS A 163 0.59 -1.11 20.50
CA LYS A 163 1.64 -0.96 19.49
C LYS A 163 1.24 -1.69 18.20
N LYS A 164 1.45 -1.02 17.07
CA LYS A 164 1.30 -1.61 15.74
C LYS A 164 2.64 -2.19 15.31
N VAL A 165 2.71 -3.49 15.13
CA VAL A 165 3.90 -4.20 14.63
C VAL A 165 3.68 -4.64 13.20
N ARG A 166 4.70 -4.51 12.34
CA ARG A 166 4.59 -4.98 10.96
C ARG A 166 4.65 -6.51 10.95
N ILE A 167 3.64 -7.13 10.37
CA ILE A 167 3.49 -8.60 10.30
C ILE A 167 3.60 -9.15 8.88
N GLY A 168 3.61 -8.28 7.87
CA GLY A 168 3.82 -8.65 6.48
C GLY A 168 4.00 -7.42 5.60
N TYR A 169 4.55 -7.61 4.40
CA TYR A 169 4.59 -6.58 3.37
C TYR A 169 4.63 -7.20 1.98
N ILE A 170 4.25 -6.40 0.99
CA ILE A 170 4.51 -6.66 -0.43
C ILE A 170 5.21 -5.46 -1.04
N GLU A 171 6.01 -5.72 -2.08
CA GLU A 171 6.76 -4.72 -2.84
C GLU A 171 6.34 -4.76 -4.30
N SER A 172 6.15 -3.59 -4.92
CA SER A 172 5.85 -3.48 -6.34
C SER A 172 7.06 -3.83 -7.20
N SER A 173 6.83 -4.13 -8.48
CA SER A 173 7.91 -4.07 -9.47
C SER A 173 8.57 -2.69 -9.50
N PRO A 174 9.85 -2.58 -9.92
CA PRO A 174 10.55 -1.31 -10.04
C PRO A 174 9.82 -0.37 -11.00
N LEU A 175 9.73 0.90 -10.62
CA LEU A 175 9.02 1.92 -11.41
C LEU A 175 9.84 3.20 -11.59
N VAL A 176 9.58 3.90 -12.70
CA VAL A 176 10.16 5.20 -13.01
C VAL A 176 9.11 6.29 -12.81
N VAL A 177 9.40 7.21 -11.89
CA VAL A 177 8.62 8.44 -11.74
C VAL A 177 9.21 9.50 -12.66
N ARG A 178 8.48 9.85 -13.72
CA ARG A 178 8.86 10.92 -14.66
C ARG A 178 8.38 12.29 -14.18
N GLY A 179 9.09 13.33 -14.62
CA GLY A 179 8.73 14.73 -14.37
C GLY A 179 7.43 15.17 -15.06
N ARG A 180 7.55 15.94 -16.16
CA ARG A 180 6.39 16.40 -16.95
C ARG A 180 6.05 15.38 -18.04
N SER A 181 4.78 15.32 -18.42
CA SER A 181 4.34 14.59 -19.62
C SER A 181 4.96 15.25 -20.86
N PRO A 182 5.46 14.49 -21.85
CA PRO A 182 6.11 15.03 -23.05
C PRO A 182 5.28 16.05 -23.86
N GLY A 183 3.94 16.07 -23.70
CA GLY A 183 3.03 16.98 -24.42
C GLY A 183 2.72 18.32 -23.73
N HIS A 184 3.43 18.69 -22.67
CA HIS A 184 3.24 19.98 -21.96
C HIS A 184 4.54 20.80 -21.92
N TYR A 185 5.06 21.14 -23.11
CA TYR A 185 6.06 22.19 -23.31
C TYR A 185 5.40 23.47 -23.77
#